data_AF-A0AAD9K2J9-F1
#
_entry.id   AF-A0AAD9K2J9-F1
#
_cell.length_a   1.000
_cell.length_b   1.000
_cell.length_c   1.000
_cell.angle_alpha   90.00
_cell.angle_beta   90.00
_cell.angle_gamma   90.00
#
_symmetry.space_group_name_H-M   'P 1'
#
loop_
_entity.id
_entity.type
_entity.pdbx_description
1 polymer ?
#
loop_
_entity_poly.entity_id
_entity_poly.type
_entity_poly.pdbx_seq_one_letter_code
_entity_poly.pdbx_strand_id
1 'polypeptide(L)' 'MMENNTPIYINNIQIENIESYIYMGQRYSTRDKNHDKAIQRRITAGWTAFAKYRDIFKGNIGTCLKSD' A
#
# COMPACT_ATOMS: atom_id res chain seq x y z
N MET A 1 29.99 4.84 -7.47
CA MET A 1 28.57 4.62 -7.16
C MET A 1 28.00 3.78 -8.31
N MET A 2 27.64 2.53 -8.08
CA MET A 2 27.10 1.68 -9.15
C MET A 2 25.58 1.81 -9.18
N GLU A 3 25.05 2.28 -10.31
CA GLU A 3 23.61 2.29 -10.58
C GLU A 3 23.12 0.84 -10.77
N ASN A 4 22.46 0.31 -9.75
CA ASN A 4 21.78 -0.99 -9.85
C ASN A 4 20.54 -0.82 -10.76
N ASN A 5 20.70 -1.26 -12.01
CA ASN A 5 19.84 -1.00 -13.14
C ASN A 5 18.86 -2.16 -13.34
N THR A 6 17.74 -2.18 -12.59
CA THR A 6 16.81 -3.33 -12.62
C THR A 6 15.67 -3.04 -13.60
N PRO A 7 15.59 -3.72 -14.77
CA PRO A 7 14.57 -3.44 -15.77
C PRO A 7 13.17 -3.86 -15.29
N ILE A 8 12.18 -3.01 -15.54
CA ILE A 8 10.76 -3.29 -15.26
C ILE A 8 10.07 -3.72 -16.55
N TYR A 9 9.32 -4.82 -16.48
CA TYR A 9 8.51 -5.35 -17.56
C TYR A 9 7.02 -5.26 -17.21
N ILE A 10 6.21 -4.73 -18.14
CA ILE A 10 4.75 -4.80 -18.09
C ILE A 10 4.29 -5.47 -19.38
N ASN A 11 3.53 -6.56 -19.28
CA ASN A 11 3.08 -7.34 -20.44
C ASN A 11 4.24 -7.71 -21.40
N ASN A 12 5.38 -8.10 -20.82
CA ASN A 12 6.63 -8.42 -21.52
C ASN A 12 7.28 -7.27 -22.31
N ILE A 13 6.79 -6.03 -22.13
CA ILE A 13 7.39 -4.83 -22.70
C ILE A 13 8.27 -4.19 -21.62
N GLN A 14 9.54 -4.00 -21.92
CA GLN A 14 10.46 -3.23 -21.07
C GLN A 14 10.08 -1.75 -21.17
N ILE A 15 9.57 -1.17 -20.08
CA ILE A 15 8.98 0.16 -20.13
C ILE A 15 10.04 1.24 -19.91
N GLU A 16 10.77 1.21 -18.79
CA GLU A 16 11.87 2.15 -18.51
C GLU A 16 12.65 1.75 -17.26
N ASN A 17 13.83 2.34 -17.05
CA ASN A 17 14.55 2.31 -15.77
C ASN A 17 14.11 3.48 -14.88
N ILE A 18 13.51 3.16 -13.73
CA ILE A 18 12.99 4.17 -12.81
C ILE A 18 13.36 3.82 -11.37
N GLU A 19 13.87 4.80 -10.62
CA GLU A 19 14.26 4.65 -9.21
C GLU A 19 13.05 4.49 -8.27
N SER A 20 11.89 5.00 -8.69
CA SER A 20 10.62 4.86 -7.98
C SER A 20 9.43 5.12 -8.88
N TYR A 21 8.29 4.49 -8.58
CA TYR A 21 7.01 4.70 -9.26
C TYR A 21 5.88 4.97 -8.25
N ILE A 22 4.79 5.60 -8.71
CA ILE A 22 3.56 5.77 -7.93
C ILE A 22 2.57 4.68 -8.33
N TYR A 23 2.14 3.86 -7.39
CA TYR A 23 1.08 2.87 -7.59
C TYR A 23 -0.02 3.07 -6.56
N MET A 24 -1.25 3.28 -7.04
CA MET A 24 -2.43 3.56 -6.19
C MET A 24 -2.18 4.69 -5.17
N GLY A 25 -1.55 5.78 -5.62
CA GLY A 25 -1.25 6.94 -4.77
C GLY A 25 -0.10 6.74 -3.79
N GLN A 26 0.61 5.60 -3.85
CA GLN A 26 1.75 5.34 -2.98
C GLN A 26 3.06 5.25 -3.77
N ARG A 27 4.13 5.82 -3.21
CA ARG A 27 5.46 5.77 -3.81
C ARG A 27 6.15 4.46 -3.46
N TYR A 28 6.54 3.72 -4.48
CA TYR A 28 7.33 2.51 -4.40
C TYR A 28 8.71 2.77 -4.97
N SER A 29 9.77 2.54 -4.20
CA SER A 29 11.15 2.61 -4.71
C SER A 29 11.60 1.23 -5.16
N THR A 30 12.31 1.17 -6.29
CA THR A 30 12.93 -0.05 -6.78
C THR A 30 14.22 -0.40 -6.03
N ARG A 31 14.83 0.57 -5.32
CA ARG A 31 16.03 0.38 -4.49
C ARG A 31 15.71 -0.22 -3.13
N ASP A 32 14.57 0.18 -2.54
CA ASP A 32 14.20 -0.21 -1.19
C ASP A 32 13.18 -1.37 -1.23
N LYS A 33 13.72 -2.60 -1.25
CA LYS A 33 12.91 -3.83 -1.15
C LYS A 33 12.33 -4.03 0.26
N ASN A 34 12.79 -3.24 1.24
CA ASN A 34 12.27 -3.30 2.60
C ASN A 34 10.99 -2.47 2.71
N HIS A 35 9.85 -3.16 2.59
CA HIS A 35 8.53 -2.55 2.74
C HIS A 35 8.01 -2.58 4.19
N ASP A 36 8.81 -3.01 5.17
CA ASP A 36 8.35 -3.19 6.55
C ASP A 36 7.80 -1.89 7.14
N LYS A 37 8.46 -0.76 6.88
CA LYS A 37 7.98 0.56 7.35
C LYS A 37 6.63 0.92 6.74
N ALA A 38 6.41 0.63 5.46
CA ALA A 38 5.13 0.91 4.80
C ALA A 38 4.03 -0.02 5.30
N ILE A 39 4.34 -1.31 5.49
CA ILE A 39 3.44 -2.31 6.08
C ILE A 39 3.04 -1.89 7.49
N GLN A 40 4.01 -1.55 8.35
CA GLN A 40 3.74 -1.10 9.73
C GLN A 40 2.90 0.16 9.77
N ARG A 41 3.17 1.15 8.91
CA ARG A 41 2.32 2.36 8.80
C ARG A 41 0.87 2.01 8.44
N ARG A 42 0.65 1.09 7.49
CA ARG A 42 -0.69 0.65 7.08
C ARG A 42 -1.41 -0.11 8.20
N ILE A 43 -0.72 -1.00 8.91
CA ILE A 43 -1.27 -1.71 10.08
C ILE A 43 -1.72 -0.71 11.14
N THR A 44 -0.85 0.24 11.50
CA THR A 44 -1.17 1.25 12.51
C THR A 44 -2.34 2.14 12.08
N ALA A 45 -2.36 2.60 10.82
CA ALA A 45 -3.45 3.40 10.28
C ALA A 45 -4.79 2.63 10.29
N GLY A 46 -4.77 1.34 9.91
CA GLY A 46 -5.94 0.46 9.95
C GLY A 46 -6.48 0.30 11.37
N TRP A 47 -5.62 0.01 12.35
CA TRP A 47 -6.03 -0.08 13.76
C TRP A 47 -6.55 1.25 14.31
N THR A 48 -5.96 2.37 13.90
CA THR A 48 -6.40 3.71 14.30
C THR A 48 -7.79 4.00 13.76
N ALA A 49 -8.04 3.72 12.47
CA ALA A 49 -9.35 3.88 11.86
C ALA A 49 -10.38 2.95 12.52
N PHE A 50 -10.03 1.68 12.75
CA PHE A 50 -10.92 0.74 13.44
C PHE A 50 -11.27 1.23 14.86
N ALA A 51 -10.28 1.68 15.63
CA ALA A 51 -10.52 2.21 16.98
C ALA A 51 -11.44 3.43 16.95
N LYS A 52 -11.25 4.34 16.00
CA LYS A 52 -12.09 5.54 15.82
C LYS A 52 -13.55 5.20 15.51
N TYR A 53 -13.81 4.16 14.73
CA TYR A 53 -15.15 3.77 14.30
C TYR A 53 -15.64 2.48 14.97
N ARG A 54 -15.02 2.10 16.09
CA ARG A 54 -15.24 0.81 16.77
C ARG A 54 -16.71 0.58 17.09
N ASP A 55 -17.42 1.62 17.52
CA ASP A 55 -18.82 1.50 17.94
C ASP A 55 -19.76 1.27 16.75
N ILE A 56 -19.38 1.70 15.54
CA ILE A 56 -20.09 1.36 14.29
C ILE A 56 -19.80 -0.10 13.92
N PHE A 57 -18.52 -0.50 13.94
CA PHE A 57 -18.12 -1.85 13.55
C PHE A 57 -18.63 -2.92 14.51
N LYS A 58 -18.54 -2.66 15.83
CA LYS A 58 -19.00 -3.56 16.91
C LYS A 58 -20.46 -3.33 17.31
N GLY A 59 -21.06 -2.23 16.89
CA GLY A 59 -22.46 -1.93 17.18
C GLY A 59 -23.41 -2.86 16.46
N ASN A 60 -24.63 -2.94 16.99
CA ASN A 60 -25.75 -3.69 16.42
C ASN A 60 -26.39 -2.93 15.24
N ILE A 61 -25.57 -2.40 14.34
CA ILE A 61 -26.04 -1.84 13.07
C ILE A 61 -26.20 -3.00 12.08
N GLY A 62 -27.34 -3.02 11.37
CA GLY A 62 -27.67 -4.09 10.44
C GLY A 62 -26.56 -4.26 9.41
N THR A 63 -26.17 -5.51 9.14
CA THR A 63 -25.11 -5.85 8.18
C THR A 63 -25.39 -5.31 6.78
N CYS A 64 -26.65 -5.06 6.42
CA CYS A 64 -27.06 -4.39 5.19
C CYS A 64 -26.58 -2.94 5.05
N LEU A 65 -26.09 -2.31 6.12
CA LEU A 65 -25.46 -0.98 6.11
C LEU A 65 -23.93 -1.07 6.29
N LYS A 66 -23.38 -2.27 6.51
CA LYS A 66 -21.94 -2.54 6.65
C LYS A 66 -21.29 -3.00 5.33
N SER A 67 -22.09 -3.21 4.29
CA SER A 67 -21.66 -3.69 2.99
C SER A 67 -22.08 -2.66 1.94
N ASP A 68 -21.09 -2.05 1.28
CA ASP A 68 -21.22 -1.67 -0.12
C ASP A 68 -20.85 -2.89 -0.98
#